data_AF-A0ABD3B1L7-F1
#
_entry.id   AF-A0ABD3B1L7-F1
#
_cell.length_a   1.000
_cell.length_b   1.000
_cell.length_c   1.000
_cell.angle_alpha   90.00
_cell.angle_beta   90.00
_cell.angle_gamma   90.00
#
_symmetry.space_group_name_H-M   'P 1'
#
loop_
_entity.id
_entity.type
_entity.pdbx_description
1 polymer ?
#
loop_
_entity_poly.entity_id
_entity_poly.type
_entity_poly.pdbx_seq_one_letter_code
_entity_poly.pdbx_strand_id
1 'polypeptide(L)'
;MGFKRMEKKEEKEWRLRKKMNSGKLLLVHLAVSKKVEKTEAEGRVLEEAKTINKSFSAFRNVINALTGGFNGKANHVPYRDSKLFRIL
;
A
#
# COMPACT_ATOMS: atom_id res chain seq x y z
N MET A 1 -44.82 -18.37 24.93
CA MET A 1 -43.55 -18.84 24.31
C MET A 1 -43.16 -18.14 23.00
N GLY A 2 -44.07 -17.47 22.27
CA GLY A 2 -43.76 -16.86 20.96
C GLY A 2 -42.95 -15.56 20.98
N PHE A 3 -43.07 -14.75 22.04
CA PHE A 3 -42.43 -13.43 22.13
C PHE A 3 -40.90 -13.50 22.16
N LYS A 4 -40.35 -14.40 22.97
CA LYS A 4 -38.90 -14.67 23.10
C LYS A 4 -38.27 -15.25 21.81
N ARG A 5 -39.10 -15.77 20.89
CA ARG A 5 -38.66 -16.31 19.58
C ARG A 5 -38.57 -15.22 18.51
N MET A 6 -39.32 -14.11 18.66
CA MET A 6 -39.26 -12.96 17.75
C MET A 6 -38.02 -12.10 18.01
N GLU A 7 -37.70 -11.80 19.28
CA GLU A 7 -36.47 -11.07 19.63
C GLU A 7 -35.19 -11.76 19.11
N LYS A 8 -35.12 -13.09 19.25
CA LYS A 8 -33.99 -13.87 18.73
C LYS A 8 -33.89 -13.84 17.20
N LYS A 9 -35.01 -13.65 16.50
CA LYS A 9 -35.04 -13.56 15.04
C LYS A 9 -34.56 -12.18 14.58
N GLU A 10 -35.00 -11.12 15.26
CA GLU A 10 -34.56 -9.75 15.00
C GLU A 10 -33.07 -9.53 15.32
N GLU A 11 -32.57 -10.11 16.40
CA GLU A 11 -31.14 -10.06 16.76
C GLU A 11 -30.26 -10.77 15.71
N LYS A 12 -30.74 -11.88 15.15
CA LYS A 12 -30.05 -12.63 14.10
C LYS A 12 -30.05 -11.86 12.76
N GLU A 13 -31.17 -11.23 12.41
CA GLU A 13 -31.29 -10.35 11.24
C GLU A 13 -30.42 -9.10 11.36
N TRP A 14 -30.33 -8.51 12.55
CA TRP A 14 -29.41 -7.41 12.86
C TRP A 14 -27.94 -7.81 12.64
N ARG A 15 -27.54 -9.01 13.10
CA ARG A 15 -26.19 -9.53 12.86
C ARG A 15 -25.91 -9.79 11.38
N LEU A 16 -26.90 -10.25 10.60
CA LEU A 16 -26.77 -10.49 9.16
C LEU A 16 -26.70 -9.19 8.35
N ARG A 17 -27.40 -8.13 8.78
CA ARG A 17 -27.40 -6.81 8.12
C ARG A 17 -26.23 -5.91 8.51
N LYS A 18 -25.44 -6.29 9.51
CA LYS A 18 -24.28 -5.51 9.95
C LYS A 18 -23.15 -5.62 8.93
N LYS A 19 -23.22 -4.79 7.90
CA LYS A 19 -22.14 -4.58 6.93
C LYS A 19 -20.95 -3.99 7.69
N MET A 20 -20.00 -4.83 8.06
CA MET A 20 -18.76 -4.39 8.72
C MET A 20 -17.87 -3.73 7.68
N ASN A 21 -17.86 -2.41 7.65
CA ASN A 21 -16.94 -1.66 6.80
C ASN A 21 -15.52 -1.79 7.40
N SER A 22 -14.69 -2.62 6.77
CA SER A 22 -13.26 -2.73 7.11
C SER A 22 -12.43 -1.89 6.15
N GLY A 23 -11.77 -0.85 6.66
CA GLY A 23 -10.76 -0.09 5.92
C GLY A 23 -9.36 -0.39 6.46
N LYS A 24 -8.36 -0.39 5.58
CA LYS A 24 -6.93 -0.41 5.97
C LYS A 24 -6.34 0.95 5.63
N LEU A 25 -5.94 1.69 6.65
CA LEU A 25 -5.19 2.94 6.50
C LEU A 25 -3.71 2.65 6.72
N LEU A 26 -2.88 3.01 5.74
CA LEU A 26 -1.42 2.90 5.83
C LEU A 26 -0.85 4.31 5.84
N LEU A 27 -0.29 4.71 6.98
CA LEU A 27 0.44 5.98 7.13
C LEU A 27 1.93 5.67 6.99
N VAL A 28 2.55 6.14 5.91
CA VAL A 28 3.95 5.86 5.59
C VAL A 28 4.75 7.15 5.64
N HIS A 29 5.80 7.18 6.47
CA HIS A 29 6.78 8.26 6.48
C HIS A 29 8.00 7.83 5.65
N LEU A 30 8.20 8.46 4.49
CA LEU A 30 9.31 8.14 3.59
C LEU A 30 10.42 9.18 3.71
N ALA A 31 11.67 8.72 3.73
CA ALA A 31 12.84 9.60 3.65
C ALA A 31 12.81 10.40 2.34
N VAL A 32 13.34 11.62 2.30
CA VAL A 32 13.35 12.43 1.08
C VAL A 32 14.38 11.88 0.08
N SER A 33 13.94 11.47 -1.11
CA SER A 33 14.88 11.06 -2.18
C SER A 33 15.63 12.30 -2.71
N LYS A 34 16.95 12.31 -2.58
CA LYS A 34 17.83 13.31 -3.22
C LYS A 34 18.58 12.65 -4.37
N LYS A 35 18.86 13.42 -5.43
CA LYS A 35 19.74 12.94 -6.50
C LYS A 35 21.13 12.68 -5.92
N VAL A 36 21.59 11.43 -6.00
CA VAL A 36 22.92 11.00 -5.56
C VAL A 36 24.03 11.77 -6.28
N GLU A 37 23.83 12.13 -7.54
CA GLU A 37 24.78 12.96 -8.32
C GLU A 37 25.00 14.36 -7.74
N LYS A 38 24.04 14.87 -6.94
CA LYS A 38 24.15 16.18 -6.27
C LYS A 38 24.67 16.07 -4.84
N THR A 39 25.04 14.86 -4.41
CA THR A 39 25.60 14.62 -3.09
C THR A 39 27.06 14.25 -3.24
N GLU A 40 27.97 14.93 -2.53
CA GLU A 40 29.37 14.51 -2.37
C GLU A 40 29.47 13.30 -1.42
N ALA A 41 28.50 12.39 -1.49
CA ALA A 41 28.44 11.21 -0.65
C ALA A 41 29.39 10.16 -1.21
N GLU A 42 30.32 9.71 -0.38
CA GLU A 42 31.30 8.69 -0.75
C GLU A 42 31.16 7.43 0.12
N GLY A 43 31.74 6.32 -0.36
CA GLY A 43 31.80 5.06 0.36
C GLY A 43 30.44 4.56 0.83
N ARG A 44 30.29 4.40 2.15
CA ARG A 44 29.10 3.80 2.78
C ARG A 44 27.83 4.66 2.61
N VAL A 45 27.98 5.98 2.60
CA VAL A 45 26.86 6.93 2.47
C VAL A 45 26.30 6.90 1.05
N LEU A 46 27.17 6.70 0.05
CA LEU A 46 26.77 6.53 -1.34
C LEU A 46 25.90 5.27 -1.54
N GLU A 47 26.31 4.15 -0.94
CA GLU A 47 25.56 2.89 -1.01
C GLU A 47 24.19 2.97 -0.32
N GLU A 48 24.12 3.68 0.80
CA GLU A 48 22.85 3.96 1.46
C GLU A 48 21.94 4.82 0.57
N ALA A 49 22.48 5.90 0.00
CA ALA A 49 21.73 6.79 -0.88
C ALA A 49 21.23 6.07 -2.16
N LYS A 50 22.02 5.16 -2.74
CA LYS A 50 21.58 4.28 -3.83
C LYS A 50 20.42 3.38 -3.41
N THR A 51 20.49 2.80 -2.21
CA THR A 51 19.44 1.90 -1.70
C THR A 51 18.11 2.64 -1.47
N ILE A 52 18.17 3.86 -0.93
CA ILE A 52 17.00 4.74 -0.78
C ILE A 52 16.41 5.07 -2.16
N ASN A 53 17.24 5.47 -3.12
CA ASN A 53 16.77 5.80 -4.47
C ASN A 53 16.23 4.61 -5.26
N LYS A 54 16.76 3.40 -5.03
CA LYS A 54 16.19 2.17 -5.59
C LYS A 54 14.77 1.94 -5.08
N SER A 55 14.55 2.14 -3.79
CA SER A 55 13.24 2.01 -3.16
C SER A 55 12.24 3.03 -3.71
N PHE A 56 12.67 4.28 -3.94
CA PHE A 56 11.85 5.33 -4.58
C PHE A 56 11.58 5.10 -6.06
N SER A 57 12.51 4.51 -6.78
CA SER A 57 12.31 4.18 -8.19
C SER A 57 11.28 3.06 -8.34
N ALA A 58 11.35 2.04 -7.48
CA ALA A 58 10.31 1.01 -7.39
C ALA A 58 8.93 1.60 -7.05
N PHE A 59 8.87 2.58 -6.14
CA PHE A 59 7.62 3.29 -5.84
C PHE A 59 7.00 3.93 -7.08
N ARG A 60 7.81 4.70 -7.81
CA ARG A 60 7.36 5.38 -9.04
C ARG A 60 6.85 4.37 -10.07
N ASN A 61 7.51 3.23 -10.24
CA ASN A 61 7.09 2.19 -11.16
C ASN A 61 5.73 1.57 -10.76
N VAL A 62 5.52 1.31 -9.46
CA VAL A 62 4.24 0.81 -8.93
C VAL A 62 3.12 1.82 -9.13
N ILE A 63 3.34 3.09 -8.81
CA ILE A 63 2.34 4.16 -9.03
C ILE A 63 2.00 4.29 -10.53
N ASN A 64 3.01 4.33 -11.39
CA ASN A 64 2.80 4.43 -12.84
C ASN A 64 2.04 3.24 -13.42
N ALA A 65 2.27 2.03 -12.90
CA ALA A 65 1.53 0.84 -13.30
C ALA A 65 0.06 0.88 -12.81
N LEU A 66 -0.18 1.39 -11.60
CA LEU A 66 -1.53 1.53 -11.04
C LEU A 66 -2.35 2.62 -11.72
N THR A 67 -1.72 3.67 -12.23
CA THR A 67 -2.40 4.74 -12.99
C THR A 67 -2.63 4.38 -14.45
N GLY A 68 -2.34 3.14 -14.88
CA GLY A 68 -2.61 2.62 -16.22
C GLY A 68 -1.48 2.81 -17.24
N GLY A 69 -0.34 3.39 -16.84
CA GLY A 69 0.79 3.69 -17.71
C GLY A 69 0.45 4.59 -18.91
N PHE A 70 1.45 4.92 -19.74
CA PHE A 70 1.25 5.74 -20.95
C PHE A 70 0.33 5.09 -22.02
N ASN A 71 0.06 3.78 -21.91
CA ASN A 71 -0.61 3.00 -22.95
C ASN A 71 -1.95 2.37 -22.51
N GLY A 72 -2.44 2.69 -21.30
CA GLY A 72 -3.78 2.31 -20.82
C GLY A 72 -4.04 0.80 -20.62
N LYS A 73 -3.01 -0.05 -20.72
CA LYS A 73 -3.14 -1.50 -20.56
C LYS A 73 -2.77 -1.91 -19.13
N ALA A 74 -3.65 -2.70 -18.50
CA ALA A 74 -3.41 -3.29 -17.18
C ALA A 74 -2.22 -4.26 -17.24
N ASN A 75 -1.03 -3.75 -16.90
CA ASN A 75 0.20 -4.52 -16.80
C ASN A 75 0.45 -4.96 -15.35
N HIS A 76 1.23 -6.03 -15.19
CA HIS A 76 1.69 -6.51 -13.88
C HIS A 76 2.31 -5.36 -13.06
N VAL A 77 1.82 -5.16 -11.84
CA VAL A 77 2.33 -4.13 -10.91
C VAL A 77 3.49 -4.73 -10.08
N PRO A 78 4.71 -4.17 -10.14
CA PRO A 78 5.91 -4.78 -9.59
C PRO A 78 6.10 -4.52 -8.08
N TYR A 79 5.12 -4.90 -7.25
CA TYR A 79 5.20 -4.73 -5.79
C TYR A 79 6.40 -5.45 -5.14
N ARG A 80 6.95 -6.46 -5.82
CA ARG A 80 8.05 -7.29 -5.29
C ARG A 80 9.44 -6.66 -5.42
N ASP A 81 9.58 -5.58 -6.18
CA ASP A 81 10.88 -4.96 -6.47
C ASP A 81 11.49 -4.23 -5.27
N SER A 82 10.70 -4.01 -4.21
CA SER A 82 11.16 -3.40 -2.97
C SER A 82 10.47 -4.02 -1.76
N LYS A 83 11.22 -4.17 -0.66
CA LYS A 83 10.67 -4.64 0.63
C LYS A 83 9.55 -3.75 1.15
N LEU A 84 9.60 -2.45 0.84
CA LEU A 84 8.59 -1.46 1.24
C LEU A 84 7.21 -1.78 0.63
N PHE A 85 7.17 -2.11 -0.67
CA PHE A 85 5.92 -2.35 -1.39
C PHE A 85 5.39 -3.77 -1.26
N ARG A 86 6.16 -4.68 -0.65
CA ARG A 86 5.67 -6.02 -0.32
C ARG A 86 4.76 -6.04 0.91
N ILE A 87 4.78 -4.97 1.71
CA ILE A 87 4.02 -4.84 2.97
C ILE A 87 2.77 -3.97 2.78
N LEU A 88 2.77 -3.10 1.77
CA LEU A 88 1.65 -2.25 1.36
C LEU A 88 0.68 -3.05 0.49
#